data_AF-A0A6N9P857-F1
#
_entry.id   AF-A0A6N9P857-F1
#
_cell.length_a   1.000
_cell.length_b   1.000
_cell.length_c   1.000
_cell.angle_alpha   90.00
_cell.angle_beta   90.00
_cell.angle_gamma   90.00
#
_symmetry.space_group_name_H-M   'P 1'
#
loop_
_entity.id
_entity.type
_entity.pdbx_description
1 polymer ?
#
loop_
_entity_poly.entity_id
_entity_poly.type
_entity_poly.pdbx_seq_one_letter_code
_entity_poly.pdbx_strand_id
1 'polypeptide(L)'
;MKMEIKIVGEVKFRNRAIKVYGDWDAPLFKAADVADLVEYGEGNVWNLVRLCEEDEHMVLPLVTAGQKRQVTFITETGLYNILSQSRKPLARAWRRVVHEELIALRRSQGKNVSEKFDEWDHLADNIYFDEERGCLMRSVTVQGGDVEQVPYEP
;
A
#
# COMPACT_ATOMS: atom_id res chain seq x y z
N MET A 1 -19.21 14.17 2.58
CA MET A 1 -19.41 14.16 1.12
C MET A 1 -19.18 12.72 0.64
N LYS A 2 -20.17 12.04 0.05
CA LYS A 2 -19.96 10.66 -0.46
C LYS A 2 -19.15 10.75 -1.75
N MET A 3 -17.84 10.50 -1.69
CA MET A 3 -17.03 10.38 -2.90
C MET A 3 -17.38 9.05 -3.58
N GLU A 4 -17.93 9.12 -4.78
CA GLU A 4 -17.98 7.97 -5.68
C GLU A 4 -16.58 7.77 -6.24
N ILE A 5 -15.97 6.62 -5.91
CA ILE A 5 -14.66 6.27 -6.42
C ILE A 5 -14.76 5.97 -7.93
N LYS A 6 -13.88 6.59 -8.72
CA LYS A 6 -13.84 6.46 -10.18
C LYS A 6 -12.55 5.80 -10.61
N ILE A 7 -12.57 5.25 -11.83
CA ILE A 7 -11.37 4.73 -12.49
C ILE A 7 -10.58 5.93 -13.02
N VAL A 8 -9.29 6.00 -12.69
CA VAL A 8 -8.36 7.03 -13.22
C VAL A 8 -7.40 6.50 -14.27
N GLY A 9 -7.21 5.19 -14.31
CA GLY A 9 -6.41 4.54 -15.34
C GLY A 9 -6.28 3.04 -15.14
N GLU A 10 -5.24 2.49 -15.77
CA GLU A 10 -4.83 1.10 -15.62
C GLU A 10 -3.32 1.02 -15.47
N VAL A 11 -2.86 -0.01 -14.76
CA VAL A 11 -1.44 -0.35 -14.64
C VAL A 11 -1.22 -1.78 -15.12
N LYS A 12 -0.06 -2.04 -15.73
CA LYS A 12 0.27 -3.32 -16.34
C LYS A 12 1.31 -4.08 -15.51
N PHE A 13 0.93 -5.27 -15.08
CA PHE A 13 1.79 -6.26 -14.45
C PHE A 13 2.09 -7.38 -15.45
N ARG A 14 3.20 -7.24 -16.17
CA ARG A 14 3.55 -8.11 -17.31
C ARG A 14 2.41 -8.15 -18.34
N ASN A 15 1.71 -9.28 -18.44
CA ASN A 15 0.63 -9.51 -19.41
C ASN A 15 -0.77 -9.27 -18.81
N ARG A 16 -0.87 -8.81 -17.56
CA ARG A 16 -2.14 -8.55 -16.88
C ARG A 16 -2.25 -7.05 -16.61
N ALA A 17 -3.43 -6.48 -16.85
CA ALA A 17 -3.72 -5.09 -16.52
C ALA A 17 -4.76 -5.05 -15.40
N ILE A 18 -4.55 -4.17 -14.42
CA ILE A 18 -5.53 -3.91 -13.36
C ILE A 18 -5.92 -2.43 -13.39
N LYS A 19 -7.18 -2.15 -13.06
CA LYS A 19 -7.72 -0.80 -13.01
C LYS A 19 -7.24 -0.09 -11.74
N VAL A 20 -6.96 1.21 -11.88
CA VAL A 20 -6.63 2.11 -10.78
C VAL A 20 -7.84 2.98 -10.49
N TYR A 21 -8.21 3.06 -9.21
CA TYR A 21 -9.34 3.82 -8.70
C TYR A 21 -8.85 4.95 -7.80
N GLY A 22 -9.66 6.00 -7.63
CA GLY A 22 -9.31 7.14 -6.78
C GLY A 22 -8.59 8.21 -7.58
N ASP A 23 -7.31 8.42 -7.30
CA ASP A 23 -6.40 9.29 -8.05
C ASP A 23 -5.00 8.64 -8.13
N TRP A 24 -4.04 9.32 -8.77
CA TRP A 24 -2.70 8.78 -8.98
C TRP A 24 -1.76 8.92 -7.78
N ASP A 25 -2.07 9.84 -6.85
CA ASP A 25 -1.26 10.09 -5.66
C ASP A 25 -1.67 9.13 -4.52
N ALA A 26 -2.95 8.75 -4.46
CA ALA A 26 -3.48 7.73 -3.56
C ALA A 26 -4.24 6.64 -4.34
N PRO A 27 -3.52 5.81 -5.13
CA PRO A 27 -4.16 4.83 -6.00
C PRO A 27 -4.78 3.68 -5.20
N LEU A 28 -5.96 3.26 -5.64
CA LEU A 28 -6.69 2.13 -5.07
C LEU A 28 -6.86 1.02 -6.09
N PHE A 29 -6.61 -0.21 -5.66
CA PHE A 29 -6.72 -1.42 -6.48
C PHE A 29 -7.82 -2.33 -5.94
N LYS A 30 -8.70 -2.85 -6.80
CA LYS A 30 -9.70 -3.83 -6.34
C LYS A 30 -9.01 -5.09 -5.84
N ALA A 31 -9.30 -5.50 -4.61
CA ALA A 31 -8.67 -6.66 -3.99
C ALA A 31 -8.87 -7.96 -4.80
N ALA A 32 -10.03 -8.11 -5.47
CA ALA A 32 -10.29 -9.25 -6.35
C ALA A 32 -9.33 -9.27 -7.56
N ASP A 33 -9.15 -8.13 -8.23
CA ASP A 33 -8.24 -8.01 -9.37
C ASP A 33 -6.78 -8.30 -8.94
N VAL A 34 -6.38 -7.87 -7.73
CA VAL A 34 -5.06 -8.18 -7.17
C VAL A 34 -4.94 -9.67 -6.81
N ALA A 35 -5.96 -10.29 -6.23
CA ALA A 35 -5.94 -11.71 -5.86
C ALA A 35 -5.76 -12.59 -7.09
N ASP A 36 -6.46 -12.25 -8.17
CA ASP A 36 -6.32 -12.90 -9.46
C ASP A 36 -4.91 -12.67 -10.02
N LEU A 37 -4.41 -11.43 -9.98
CA LEU A 37 -3.08 -11.02 -10.44
C LEU A 37 -1.98 -11.87 -9.81
N VAL A 38 -1.97 -11.99 -8.47
CA VAL A 38 -0.96 -12.76 -7.74
C VAL A 38 -1.28 -14.24 -7.62
N GLU A 39 -2.29 -14.74 -8.32
CA GLU A 39 -2.67 -16.16 -8.39
C GLU A 39 -2.99 -16.79 -7.02
N TYR A 40 -3.65 -16.03 -6.13
CA TYR A 40 -4.17 -16.56 -4.85
C TYR A 40 -5.46 -17.40 -5.00
N GLY A 41 -5.90 -17.61 -6.24
CA GLY A 41 -7.17 -18.25 -6.61
C GLY A 41 -8.21 -17.19 -6.95
N GLU A 42 -9.11 -17.51 -7.89
CA GLU A 42 -10.17 -16.59 -8.33
C GLU A 42 -10.95 -16.05 -7.12
N GLY A 43 -10.92 -14.74 -6.93
CA GLY A 43 -11.71 -14.07 -5.88
C GLY A 43 -11.34 -14.44 -4.44
N ASN A 44 -10.15 -14.98 -4.16
CA ASN A 44 -9.69 -15.25 -2.80
C ASN A 44 -9.22 -13.99 -2.06
N VAL A 45 -10.09 -12.98 -2.06
CA VAL A 45 -9.89 -11.67 -1.45
C VAL A 45 -9.57 -11.80 0.02
N TRP A 46 -10.21 -12.73 0.72
CA TRP A 46 -10.03 -12.91 2.15
C TRP A 46 -8.60 -13.34 2.53
N ASN A 47 -8.00 -14.29 1.81
CA ASN A 47 -6.60 -14.65 2.05
C ASN A 47 -5.63 -13.53 1.67
N LEU A 48 -5.98 -12.72 0.67
CA LEU A 48 -5.16 -11.58 0.25
C LEU A 48 -5.19 -10.46 1.29
N VAL A 49 -6.37 -10.11 1.80
CA VAL A 49 -6.58 -9.07 2.82
C VAL A 49 -5.86 -9.43 4.12
N ARG A 50 -5.71 -10.70 4.46
CA ARG A 50 -4.90 -11.16 5.61
C ARG A 50 -3.41 -10.87 5.52
N LEU A 51 -2.91 -10.48 4.35
CA LEU A 51 -1.53 -10.04 4.17
C LEU A 51 -1.38 -8.53 4.34
N CYS A 52 -2.50 -7.81 4.45
CA CYS A 52 -2.51 -6.36 4.62
C CYS A 52 -2.72 -6.03 6.11
N GLU A 53 -2.12 -4.93 6.54
CA GLU A 53 -2.50 -4.26 7.78
C GLU A 53 -3.87 -3.55 7.61
N GLU A 54 -4.46 -3.09 8.71
CA GLU A 54 -5.80 -2.49 8.71
C GLU A 54 -5.88 -1.21 7.85
N ASP A 55 -4.82 -0.42 7.80
CA ASP A 55 -4.69 0.82 7.01
C ASP A 55 -4.35 0.57 5.53
N GLU A 56 -3.96 -0.66 5.19
CA GLU A 56 -3.53 -1.05 3.84
C GLU A 56 -4.69 -1.50 2.94
N HIS A 57 -5.90 -1.55 3.49
CA HIS A 57 -7.11 -1.88 2.75
C HIS A 57 -8.32 -1.08 3.23
N MET A 58 -9.33 -0.93 2.38
CA MET A 58 -10.59 -0.31 2.78
C MET A 58 -11.78 -0.84 2.00
N VAL A 59 -12.98 -0.70 2.57
CA VAL A 59 -14.23 -1.07 1.92
C VAL A 59 -14.95 0.20 1.48
N LEU A 60 -15.11 0.36 0.16
CA LEU A 60 -15.77 1.52 -0.42
C LEU A 60 -16.97 1.11 -1.30
N PRO A 61 -18.02 1.95 -1.36
CA PRO A 61 -19.14 1.70 -2.25
C PRO A 61 -18.74 1.96 -3.70
N LEU A 62 -18.99 0.99 -4.58
CA LEU A 62 -18.80 1.11 -6.02
C LEU A 62 -20.10 0.80 -6.76
N VAL A 63 -20.47 1.65 -7.72
CA VAL A 63 -21.58 1.37 -8.64
C VAL A 63 -21.05 0.49 -9.77
N THR A 64 -21.57 -0.73 -9.89
CA THR A 64 -21.29 -1.66 -10.98
C THR A 64 -22.60 -2.07 -11.63
N ALA A 65 -22.74 -1.83 -12.94
CA ALA A 65 -23.96 -2.13 -13.70
C ALA A 65 -25.24 -1.58 -13.04
N GLY A 66 -25.19 -0.35 -12.53
CA GLY A 66 -26.32 0.31 -11.86
C GLY A 66 -26.58 -0.14 -10.41
N GLN A 67 -25.87 -1.15 -9.90
CA GLN A 67 -25.99 -1.61 -8.51
C GLN A 67 -24.85 -1.08 -7.65
N LYS A 68 -25.17 -0.56 -6.46
CA LYS A 68 -24.18 -0.20 -5.43
C LYS A 68 -23.75 -1.46 -4.69
N ARG A 69 -22.44 -1.72 -4.65
CA ARG A 69 -21.83 -2.84 -3.92
C ARG A 69 -20.72 -2.32 -3.02
N GLN A 70 -20.53 -2.96 -1.87
CA GLN A 70 -19.33 -2.76 -1.05
C GLN A 70 -18.20 -3.56 -1.67
N VAL A 71 -17.08 -2.91 -1.95
CA VAL A 71 -15.92 -3.51 -2.61
C VAL A 71 -14.68 -3.21 -1.78
N THR A 72 -13.87 -4.24 -1.53
CA THR A 72 -12.57 -4.10 -0.89
C THR A 72 -11.55 -3.59 -1.89
N PHE A 73 -10.87 -2.52 -1.51
CA PHE A 73 -9.74 -1.92 -2.19
C PHE A 73 -8.48 -2.08 -1.35
N ILE A 74 -7.35 -2.17 -2.05
CA ILE A 74 -6.00 -2.24 -1.50
C ILE A 74 -5.29 -0.94 -1.88
N THR A 75 -4.56 -0.35 -0.94
CA THR A 75 -3.72 0.83 -1.16
C THR A 75 -2.45 0.46 -1.92
N GLU A 76 -1.62 1.45 -2.28
CA GLU A 76 -0.30 1.18 -2.83
C GLU A 76 0.61 0.42 -1.85
N THR A 77 0.61 0.83 -0.57
CA THR A 77 1.37 0.15 0.49
C THR A 77 0.91 -1.29 0.69
N GLY A 78 -0.40 -1.53 0.74
CA GLY A 78 -0.96 -2.89 0.81
C GLY A 78 -0.58 -3.76 -0.38
N LEU A 79 -0.56 -3.19 -1.59
CA LEU A 79 -0.09 -3.91 -2.78
C LEU A 79 1.39 -4.31 -2.64
N TYR A 80 2.25 -3.40 -2.18
CA TYR A 80 3.65 -3.71 -1.90
C TYR A 80 3.81 -4.77 -0.82
N ASN A 81 3.01 -4.70 0.25
CA ASN A 81 3.03 -5.68 1.32
C ASN A 81 2.65 -7.08 0.80
N ILE A 82 1.56 -7.21 0.05
CA ILE A 82 1.15 -8.47 -0.61
C ILE A 82 2.25 -9.03 -1.49
N LEU A 83 2.90 -8.19 -2.31
CA LEU A 83 3.97 -8.62 -3.21
C LEU A 83 5.22 -9.10 -2.44
N SER A 84 5.51 -8.46 -1.30
CA SER A 84 6.64 -8.79 -0.44
C SER A 84 6.48 -10.18 0.21
N GLN A 85 5.26 -10.50 0.68
CA GLN A 85 4.95 -11.74 1.39
C GLN A 85 4.63 -12.92 0.45
N SER A 86 4.17 -12.65 -0.76
CA SER A 86 3.74 -13.70 -1.69
C SER A 86 4.90 -14.58 -2.19
N ARG A 87 4.64 -15.89 -2.27
CA ARG A 87 5.59 -16.88 -2.80
C ARG A 87 5.45 -17.10 -4.31
N LYS A 88 4.50 -16.42 -4.96
CA LYS A 88 4.14 -16.65 -6.36
C LYS A 88 5.17 -16.00 -7.30
N PRO A 89 5.52 -16.64 -8.43
CA PRO A 89 6.62 -16.16 -9.29
C PRO A 89 6.48 -14.70 -9.74
N LEU A 90 5.27 -14.23 -10.04
CA LEU A 90 5.01 -12.84 -10.42
C LEU A 90 5.39 -11.88 -9.28
N ALA A 91 4.87 -12.11 -8.08
CA ALA A 91 5.16 -11.29 -6.91
C ALA A 91 6.66 -11.29 -6.55
N ARG A 92 7.30 -12.47 -6.66
CA ARG A 92 8.76 -12.62 -6.46
C ARG A 92 9.58 -11.77 -7.41
N ALA A 93 9.16 -11.68 -8.67
CA ALA A 93 9.85 -10.85 -9.66
C ALA A 93 9.63 -9.35 -9.38
N TRP A 94 8.39 -8.96 -9.10
CA TRP A 94 8.05 -7.56 -8.82
C TRP A 94 8.74 -7.03 -7.57
N ARG A 95 8.78 -7.78 -6.45
CA ARG A 95 9.52 -7.34 -5.27
C ARG A 95 11.01 -7.16 -5.53
N ARG A 96 11.62 -7.92 -6.47
CA ARG A 96 13.02 -7.73 -6.84
C ARG A 96 13.24 -6.41 -7.56
N VAL A 97 12.36 -6.05 -8.49
CA VAL A 97 12.39 -4.76 -9.18
C VAL A 97 12.26 -3.61 -8.18
N VAL A 98 11.27 -3.68 -7.27
CA VAL A 98 11.10 -2.65 -6.22
C VAL A 98 12.34 -2.53 -5.33
N HIS A 99 12.93 -3.65 -4.91
CA HIS A 99 14.16 -3.62 -4.12
C HIS A 99 15.34 -3.03 -4.89
N GLU A 100 15.44 -3.27 -6.21
CA GLU A 100 16.47 -2.68 -7.07
C GLU A 100 16.31 -1.15 -7.15
N GLU A 101 15.08 -0.64 -7.28
CA GLU A 101 14.79 0.80 -7.21
C GLU A 101 15.20 1.41 -5.86
N LEU A 102 14.88 0.74 -4.74
CA LEU A 102 15.30 1.20 -3.40
C LEU A 102 16.84 1.23 -3.25
N ILE A 103 17.52 0.23 -3.79
CA ILE A 103 19.00 0.19 -3.81
C ILE A 103 19.56 1.30 -4.70
N ALA A 104 18.97 1.54 -5.87
CA ALA A 104 19.37 2.60 -6.78
C ALA A 104 19.17 3.99 -6.14
N LEU A 105 18.02 4.21 -5.50
CA LEU A 105 17.71 5.44 -4.75
C LEU A 105 18.77 5.69 -3.67
N ARG A 106 19.07 4.68 -2.83
CA ARG A 106 20.12 4.79 -1.81
C ARG A 106 21.47 5.18 -2.42
N ARG A 107 21.88 4.54 -3.52
CA ARG A 107 23.15 4.83 -4.21
C ARG A 107 23.16 6.22 -4.84
N SER A 108 22.04 6.67 -5.41
CA SER A 108 21.91 8.01 -6.00
C SER A 108 22.07 9.12 -4.96
N GLN A 109 21.73 8.84 -3.70
CA GLN A 109 21.96 9.72 -2.56
C GLN A 109 23.40 9.64 -2.00
N GLY A 110 24.29 8.85 -2.62
CA GLY A 110 25.67 8.69 -2.16
C GLY A 110 25.84 7.86 -0.89
N LYS A 111 24.79 7.19 -0.41
CA LYS A 111 24.78 6.51 0.89
C LYS A 111 25.19 5.05 0.80
N ASN A 112 25.98 4.59 1.75
CA ASN A 112 26.21 3.17 2.01
C ASN A 112 25.03 2.55 2.79
N VAL A 113 25.10 1.24 3.07
CA VAL A 113 24.00 0.54 3.75
C VAL A 113 23.89 0.97 5.21
N SER A 114 24.99 1.19 5.92
CA SER A 114 24.98 1.65 7.31
C SER A 114 24.30 3.01 7.42
N GLU A 115 24.78 4.00 6.65
CA GLU A 115 24.22 5.37 6.68
C GLU A 115 22.73 5.39 6.38
N LYS A 116 22.27 4.56 5.44
CA LYS A 116 20.85 4.51 5.09
C LYS A 116 20.00 3.85 6.18
N PHE A 117 20.55 2.86 6.87
CA PHE A 117 19.85 2.20 7.96
C PHE A 117 19.83 3.08 9.21
N ASP A 118 20.89 3.84 9.50
CA ASP A 118 20.90 4.82 10.59
C ASP A 118 19.80 5.89 10.38
N GLU A 119 19.61 6.36 9.14
CA GLU A 119 18.49 7.25 8.81
C GLU A 119 17.12 6.60 8.98
N TRP A 120 16.97 5.35 8.55
CA TRP A 120 15.71 4.64 8.71
C TRP A 120 15.38 4.38 10.17
N ASP A 121 16.38 4.10 11.01
CA ASP A 121 16.23 3.94 12.45
C ASP A 121 15.69 5.23 13.08
N HIS A 122 16.30 6.38 12.77
CA HIS A 122 15.82 7.69 13.23
C HIS A 122 14.42 8.05 12.74
N LEU A 123 14.03 7.62 11.53
CA LEU A 123 12.67 7.82 11.04
C LEU A 123 11.68 6.89 11.75
N ALA A 124 12.07 5.64 11.98
CA ALA A 124 11.25 4.63 12.65
C ALA A 124 10.98 5.00 14.12
N ASP A 125 11.90 5.68 14.80
CA ASP A 125 11.69 6.22 16.16
C ASP A 125 10.44 7.13 16.27
N ASN A 126 10.01 7.72 15.16
CA ASN A 126 8.83 8.58 15.11
C ASN A 126 7.54 7.84 14.78
N ILE A 127 7.59 6.52 14.60
CA ILE A 127 6.44 5.66 14.25
C ILE A 127 6.27 4.61 15.33
N TYR A 128 5.07 4.48 15.88
CA TYR A 128 4.76 3.47 16.90
C TYR A 128 3.36 2.92 16.73
N PHE A 129 3.12 1.72 17.25
CA PHE A 129 1.79 1.11 17.24
C PHE A 129 1.02 1.54 18.50
N ASP A 130 -0.15 2.13 18.31
CA ASP A 130 -1.08 2.46 19.40
C ASP A 130 -2.02 1.28 19.63
N GLU A 131 -1.80 0.53 20.71
CA GLU A 131 -2.60 -0.66 21.04
C GLU A 131 -4.08 -0.35 21.35
N GLU A 132 -4.40 0.85 21.84
CA GLU A 132 -5.77 1.25 22.16
C GLU A 132 -6.56 1.53 20.88
N ARG A 133 -5.89 2.16 19.90
CA ARG A 133 -6.48 2.49 18.59
C ARG A 133 -6.35 1.38 17.56
N GLY A 134 -5.43 0.44 17.76
CA GLY A 134 -5.14 -0.65 16.83
C GLY A 134 -4.44 -0.22 15.55
N CYS A 135 -3.76 0.93 15.53
CA CYS A 135 -3.15 1.48 14.32
C CYS A 135 -1.75 2.06 14.56
N LEU A 136 -0.98 2.23 13.48
CA LEU A 136 0.28 2.97 13.52
C LEU A 136 0.01 4.47 13.66
N MET A 137 0.78 5.09 14.55
CA MET A 137 0.78 6.53 14.82
C MET A 137 2.16 7.10 14.51
N ARG A 138 2.22 8.39 14.17
CA ARG A 138 3.48 9.11 14.02
C ARG A 138 3.50 10.43 14.79
N SER A 139 4.68 10.78 15.29
CA SER A 139 4.96 12.08 15.89
C SER A 139 5.28 13.12 14.83
N VAL A 140 4.58 14.24 14.82
CA VAL A 140 4.84 15.38 13.92
C VAL A 140 5.02 16.66 14.72
N THR A 141 6.02 17.47 14.35
CA THR A 141 6.19 18.81 14.92
C THR A 141 5.40 19.82 14.11
N VAL A 142 4.43 20.48 14.75
CA VAL A 142 3.58 21.48 14.10
C VAL A 142 4.19 22.88 14.20
N GLN A 143 3.63 23.82 13.44
CA GLN A 143 4.03 25.22 13.46
C GLN A 143 3.80 25.81 14.86
N GLY A 144 4.86 25.89 15.65
CA GLY A 144 4.80 26.24 17.08
C GLY A 144 5.79 25.46 17.95
N GLY A 145 6.29 24.33 17.44
CA GLY A 145 7.24 23.46 18.16
C GLY A 145 6.57 22.38 19.00
N ASP A 146 5.24 22.38 19.08
CA ASP A 146 4.46 21.32 19.72
C ASP A 146 4.56 20.03 18.91
N VAL A 147 4.54 18.89 19.63
CA VAL A 147 4.54 17.56 19.03
C VAL A 147 3.13 16.98 19.10
N GLU A 148 2.56 16.66 17.94
CA GLU A 148 1.27 16.00 17.82
C GLU A 148 1.43 14.53 17.42
N GLN A 149 0.53 13.68 17.92
CA GLN A 149 0.43 12.27 17.54
C GLN A 149 -0.74 12.08 16.58
N VAL A 150 -0.43 11.73 15.33
CA VAL A 150 -1.42 11.57 14.26
C VAL A 150 -1.38 10.14 13.70
N PRO A 151 -2.48 9.62 13.14
CA PRO A 151 -2.45 8.36 12.41
C PRO A 151 -1.35 8.38 11.34
N TYR A 152 -0.66 7.26 11.18
CA TYR A 152 0.32 7.11 10.12
C TYR A 152 -0.40 7.09 8.77
N GLU A 153 -0.02 8.02 7.90
CA GLU A 153 -0.41 8.05 6.49
C GLU A 153 0.90 8.05 5.66
N PRO A 154 1.10 7.08 4.75
CA PRO A 154 2.31 6.95 3.93
C PRO A 154 2.61 8.13 3.02
#